data_AF-A0A9D3U7T4-F1
#
_entry.id   AF-A0A9D3U7T4-F1
#
_cell.length_a   1.000
_cell.length_b   1.000
_cell.length_c   1.000
_cell.angle_alpha   90.00
_cell.angle_beta   90.00
_cell.angle_gamma   90.00
#
_symmetry.space_group_name_H-M   'P 1'
#
loop_
_entity.id
_entity.type
_entity.pdbx_description
1 polymer ?
#
loop_
_entity_poly.entity_id
_entity_poly.type
_entity_poly.pdbx_seq_one_letter_code
_entity_poly.pdbx_strand_id
1 'polypeptide(L)'
;MEGGREKEEEQDGVSVHSPCKAPPSSASSLPKEQQEVELELRLLEALEIYPPVKLRGVHRHFVLYGLMEFLRKSLDRHFSPDEVLQLLDRFYNLEVLKPDDEETDILNHEEDFCLPQSYFVKEEP
;
A
#
# COMPACT_ATOMS: atom_id res chain seq x y z
N MET A 1 23.98 19.46 84.48
CA MET A 1 22.79 18.63 84.72
C MET A 1 21.79 19.06 83.68
N GLU A 2 21.29 18.26 82.74
CA GLU A 2 21.17 16.80 82.56
C GLU A 2 20.78 16.65 81.07
N GLY A 3 21.33 15.75 80.24
CA GLY A 3 21.10 14.30 80.26
C GLY A 3 19.61 14.01 80.06
N GLY A 4 19.08 13.33 79.04
CA GLY A 4 19.59 12.28 78.18
C GLY A 4 18.57 11.12 78.18
N ARG A 5 18.21 10.62 76.98
CA ARG A 5 17.67 9.28 76.63
C ARG A 5 16.18 8.96 76.89
N GLU A 6 15.42 8.68 75.82
CA GLU A 6 15.05 7.36 75.22
C GLU A 6 13.90 6.70 76.03
N LYS A 7 12.79 6.19 75.47
CA LYS A 7 12.67 5.05 74.51
C LYS A 7 11.22 4.84 74.04
N GLU A 8 11.11 4.27 72.82
CA GLU A 8 10.18 3.19 72.36
C GLU A 8 8.67 3.51 72.34
N GLU A 9 7.82 3.13 71.38
CA GLU A 9 7.78 2.19 70.24
C GLU A 9 6.37 2.44 69.61
N GLU A 10 6.06 2.41 68.30
CA GLU A 10 5.89 1.26 67.41
C GLU A 10 5.44 1.79 66.03
N GLN A 11 6.06 1.27 64.95
CA GLN A 11 5.45 0.77 63.69
C GLN A 11 4.61 1.73 62.81
N ASP A 12 4.69 1.81 61.48
CA ASP A 12 5.20 0.91 60.45
C ASP A 12 5.31 1.72 59.12
N GLY A 13 6.17 1.27 58.20
CA GLY A 13 5.79 1.27 56.79
C GLY A 13 6.07 2.50 55.92
N VAL A 14 7.36 2.69 55.60
CA VAL A 14 7.89 2.88 54.24
C VAL A 14 7.33 4.00 53.33
N SER A 15 8.19 4.99 53.07
CA SER A 15 8.21 5.75 51.82
C SER A 15 8.19 4.83 50.61
N VAL A 16 7.20 4.97 49.74
CA VAL A 16 7.47 4.82 48.31
C VAL A 16 6.60 5.78 47.52
N HIS A 17 7.26 6.74 46.87
CA HIS A 17 6.83 7.24 45.57
C HIS A 17 6.13 6.10 44.85
N SER A 18 4.84 6.22 44.54
CA SER A 18 4.27 5.38 43.49
C SER A 18 4.79 5.98 42.19
N PRO A 19 5.76 5.35 41.50
CA PRO A 19 5.93 5.66 40.11
C PRO A 19 4.63 5.15 39.48
N CYS A 20 3.77 6.06 39.01
CA CYS A 20 2.83 5.72 37.96
C CYS A 20 3.66 5.42 36.71
N LYS A 21 4.40 4.31 36.75
CA LYS A 21 5.01 3.67 35.60
C LYS A 21 3.84 3.00 34.92
N ALA A 22 3.26 3.71 33.96
CA ALA A 22 2.36 3.12 33.00
C ALA A 22 3.00 1.82 32.49
N PRO A 23 2.21 0.74 32.31
CA PRO A 23 2.74 -0.56 31.91
C PRO A 23 3.63 -0.39 30.66
N PRO A 24 4.88 -0.89 30.66
CA PRO A 24 5.73 -0.78 29.50
C PRO A 24 5.38 -1.90 28.53
N SER A 25 4.15 -1.94 27.98
CA SER A 25 3.77 -2.94 26.97
C SER A 25 2.42 -2.60 26.34
N SER A 26 2.45 -1.81 25.27
CA SER A 26 1.49 -1.80 24.14
C SER A 26 1.96 -0.86 23.00
N ALA A 27 3.01 -0.06 23.20
CA ALA A 27 3.53 0.88 22.19
C ALA A 27 4.43 0.26 21.10
N SER A 28 4.50 -1.07 20.98
CA SER A 28 5.42 -1.72 20.03
C SER A 28 4.87 -1.83 18.60
N SER A 29 3.58 -1.64 18.37
CA SER A 29 2.93 -1.75 17.05
C SER A 29 2.68 -0.40 16.37
N LEU A 30 2.70 0.69 17.12
CA LEU A 30 2.49 2.07 16.63
C LEU A 30 3.28 2.43 15.35
N PRO A 31 4.58 2.08 15.22
CA PRO A 31 5.34 2.41 14.02
C PRO A 31 4.85 1.67 12.78
N LYS A 32 4.32 0.45 12.94
CA LYS A 32 3.87 -0.38 11.82
C LYS A 32 2.53 0.10 11.28
N GLU A 33 1.60 0.43 12.17
CA GLU A 33 0.31 1.01 11.79
C GLU A 33 0.49 2.37 11.11
N GLN A 34 1.39 3.21 11.61
CA GLN A 34 1.71 4.49 10.97
C GLN A 34 2.31 4.31 9.56
N GLN A 35 3.20 3.34 9.37
CA GLN A 35 3.77 3.05 8.05
C GLN A 35 2.72 2.52 7.07
N GLU A 36 1.77 1.72 7.56
CA GLU A 36 0.67 1.19 6.75
C GLU A 36 -0.27 2.32 6.30
N VAL A 37 -0.65 3.22 7.22
CA VAL A 37 -1.48 4.39 6.89
C VAL A 37 -0.77 5.33 5.90
N GLU A 38 0.53 5.58 6.07
CA GLU A 38 1.31 6.39 5.12
C GLU A 38 1.31 5.74 3.73
N LEU A 39 1.49 4.41 3.65
CA LEU A 39 1.44 3.67 2.39
C LEU A 39 0.08 3.83 1.69
N GLU A 40 -1.00 3.72 2.44
CA GLU A 40 -2.37 3.91 1.94
C GLU A 40 -2.60 5.33 1.40
N LEU A 41 -2.17 6.35 2.16
CA LEU A 41 -2.29 7.75 1.74
C LEU A 41 -1.52 8.02 0.44
N ARG A 42 -0.31 7.46 0.32
CA ARG A 42 0.50 7.58 -0.91
C ARG A 42 -0.12 6.86 -2.09
N LEU A 43 -0.76 5.72 -1.87
CA LEU A 43 -1.51 5.06 -2.94
C LEU A 43 -2.67 5.94 -3.40
N LEU A 44 -3.47 6.48 -2.48
CA LEU A 44 -4.62 7.33 -2.82
C LEU A 44 -4.20 8.59 -3.59
N GLU A 45 -3.08 9.21 -3.23
CA GLU A 45 -2.48 10.33 -3.97
C GLU A 45 -2.09 9.91 -5.41
N ALA A 46 -1.48 8.73 -5.57
CA ALA A 46 -1.08 8.22 -6.87
C ALA A 46 -2.27 7.96 -7.81
N LEU A 47 -3.45 7.63 -7.26
CA LEU A 47 -4.65 7.35 -8.03
C LEU A 47 -5.26 8.58 -8.72
N GLU A 48 -4.86 9.80 -8.35
CA GLU A 48 -5.19 11.02 -9.10
C GLU A 48 -4.52 11.04 -10.48
N ILE A 49 -3.32 10.46 -10.57
CA ILE A 49 -2.51 10.38 -11.79
C ILE A 49 -2.82 9.08 -12.55
N TYR A 50 -3.08 8.00 -11.82
CA TYR A 50 -3.26 6.65 -12.33
C TYR A 50 -4.64 6.09 -11.97
N PRO A 51 -5.70 6.45 -12.72
CA PRO A 51 -7.08 6.12 -12.36
C PRO A 51 -7.34 4.61 -12.26
N PRO A 52 -8.05 4.12 -11.22
CA PRO A 52 -8.38 2.70 -11.06
C PRO A 52 -9.14 2.10 -12.25
N VAL A 53 -9.96 2.91 -12.94
CA VAL A 53 -10.73 2.48 -14.13
C VAL A 53 -9.83 1.98 -15.27
N LYS A 54 -8.55 2.41 -15.30
CA LYS A 54 -7.56 2.00 -16.29
C LYS A 54 -6.78 0.73 -15.87
N LEU A 55 -7.16 0.09 -14.76
CA LEU A 55 -6.64 -1.22 -14.38
C LEU A 55 -7.24 -2.36 -15.24
N ARG A 56 -8.12 -2.05 -16.18
CA ARG A 56 -8.67 -2.98 -17.18
C ARG A 56 -7.87 -2.95 -18.49
N GLY A 57 -7.88 -4.07 -19.20
CA GLY A 57 -7.28 -4.21 -20.52
C GLY A 57 -5.78 -3.89 -20.58
N VAL A 58 -5.32 -3.39 -21.73
CA VAL A 58 -3.90 -3.10 -22.01
C VAL A 58 -3.29 -2.07 -21.07
N HIS A 59 -4.10 -1.14 -20.56
CA HIS A 59 -3.65 -0.04 -19.72
C HIS A 59 -3.18 -0.47 -18.33
N ARG A 60 -3.63 -1.64 -17.88
CA ARG A 60 -3.28 -2.22 -16.59
C ARG A 60 -1.77 -2.22 -16.34
N HIS A 61 -0.98 -2.58 -17.34
CA HIS A 61 0.48 -2.63 -17.22
C HIS A 61 1.09 -1.25 -16.94
N PHE A 62 0.65 -0.23 -17.66
CA PHE A 62 1.14 1.15 -17.50
C PHE A 62 0.71 1.75 -16.17
N VAL A 63 -0.53 1.49 -15.75
CA VAL A 63 -1.07 1.95 -14.47
C VAL A 63 -0.32 1.30 -13.31
N LEU A 64 -0.17 -0.03 -13.30
CA LEU A 64 0.57 -0.73 -12.26
C LEU A 64 2.03 -0.28 -12.19
N TYR A 65 2.70 -0.13 -13.33
CA TYR A 65 4.07 0.36 -13.36
C TYR A 65 4.17 1.79 -12.80
N GLY A 66 3.25 2.67 -13.18
CA GLY A 66 3.18 4.03 -12.67
C GLY A 66 2.97 4.10 -11.16
N LEU A 67 2.05 3.29 -10.63
CA LEU A 67 1.81 3.15 -9.19
C LEU A 67 3.05 2.65 -8.45
N MET A 68 3.68 1.57 -8.94
CA MET A 68 4.92 1.05 -8.35
C MET A 68 6.04 2.10 -8.34
N GLU A 69 6.22 2.85 -9.42
CA GLU A 69 7.23 3.91 -9.52
C GLU A 69 6.94 5.09 -8.58
N PHE A 70 5.67 5.50 -8.48
CA PHE A 70 5.27 6.57 -7.57
C PHE A 70 5.51 6.18 -6.10
N LEU A 71 5.07 4.98 -5.72
CA LEU A 71 5.25 4.45 -4.36
C LEU A 71 6.73 4.25 -4.04
N ARG A 72 7.53 3.77 -5.01
CA ARG A 72 8.98 3.63 -4.83
C ARG A 72 9.65 4.96 -4.54
N LYS A 73 9.30 6.01 -5.28
CA LYS A 73 9.89 7.35 -5.10
C LYS A 73 9.44 8.04 -3.81
N SER A 74 8.21 7.79 -3.36
CA SER A 74 7.66 8.42 -2.16
C SER A 74 8.10 7.72 -0.86
N LEU A 75 8.30 6.39 -0.90
CA LEU A 75 8.56 5.58 0.29
C LEU A 75 9.96 4.93 0.31
N ASP A 76 10.78 5.19 -0.71
CA ASP A 76 12.13 4.62 -0.89
C ASP A 76 12.16 3.07 -0.76
N ARG A 77 11.11 2.42 -1.29
CA ARG A 77 10.90 0.97 -1.20
C ARG A 77 10.47 0.39 -2.53
N HIS A 78 11.02 -0.76 -2.92
CA HIS A 78 10.52 -1.46 -4.10
C HIS A 78 9.15 -2.10 -3.82
N PHE A 79 8.31 -2.10 -4.85
CA PHE A 79 7.00 -2.73 -4.83
C PHE A 79 6.91 -3.72 -6.00
N SER A 80 6.32 -4.87 -5.74
CA SER A 80 5.90 -5.82 -6.76
C SER A 80 4.47 -5.52 -7.25
N PRO A 81 4.09 -5.99 -8.44
CA PRO A 81 2.72 -5.82 -8.94
C PRO A 81 1.68 -6.42 -7.99
N ASP A 82 1.97 -7.59 -7.41
CA ASP A 82 1.06 -8.29 -6.49
C ASP A 82 0.83 -7.52 -5.20
N GLU A 83 1.87 -6.90 -4.62
CA GLU A 83 1.73 -6.04 -3.43
C GLU A 83 0.83 -4.83 -3.70
N VAL A 84 0.99 -4.19 -4.86
CA VAL A 84 0.15 -3.04 -5.24
C VAL A 84 -1.30 -3.48 -5.49
N LEU A 85 -1.50 -4.62 -6.13
CA LEU A 85 -2.84 -5.19 -6.34
C LEU A 85 -3.51 -5.53 -5.01
N GLN A 86 -2.79 -6.15 -4.07
CA GLN A 86 -3.32 -6.44 -2.74
C GLN A 86 -3.67 -5.17 -1.96
N LEU A 87 -2.88 -4.11 -2.09
CA LEU A 87 -3.16 -2.82 -1.47
C LEU A 87 -4.42 -2.18 -2.08
N LEU A 88 -4.57 -2.24 -3.41
CA LEU A 88 -5.76 -1.75 -4.11
C LEU A 88 -7.03 -2.52 -3.73
N ASP A 89 -6.93 -3.83 -3.49
CA ASP A 89 -8.05 -4.69 -3.10
C ASP A 89 -8.69 -4.30 -1.75
N ARG A 90 -7.94 -3.59 -0.89
CA ARG A 90 -8.48 -3.02 0.36
C ARG A 90 -9.46 -1.87 0.13
N PHE A 91 -9.30 -1.13 -0.97
CA PHE A 91 -10.09 0.06 -1.29
C PHE A 91 -11.13 -0.19 -2.38
N TYR A 92 -10.81 -1.07 -3.31
CA TYR A 92 -11.61 -1.38 -4.49
C TYR A 92 -11.88 -2.86 -4.54
N ASN A 93 -13.12 -3.23 -4.87
CA ASN A 93 -13.40 -4.60 -5.23
C ASN A 93 -12.79 -4.89 -6.62
N LEU A 94 -11.59 -5.49 -6.67
CA LEU A 94 -10.92 -5.75 -7.95
C LEU A 94 -11.64 -6.81 -8.78
N GLU A 95 -12.52 -7.63 -8.18
CA GLU A 95 -13.34 -8.59 -8.93
C GLU A 95 -14.30 -7.90 -9.90
N VAL A 96 -14.75 -6.68 -9.59
CA VAL A 96 -15.57 -5.90 -10.52
C VAL A 96 -14.72 -5.24 -11.62
N LEU A 97 -13.39 -5.34 -11.56
CA LEU A 97 -12.47 -4.85 -12.59
C LEU A 97 -12.00 -5.95 -13.53
N LYS A 98 -12.64 -7.13 -13.55
CA LYS A 98 -12.34 -8.15 -14.55
C LYS A 98 -12.40 -7.53 -15.96
N PRO A 99 -11.41 -7.82 -16.84
CA PRO A 99 -11.50 -7.42 -18.23
C PRO A 99 -12.79 -8.04 -18.79
N ASP A 100 -13.56 -7.25 -19.55
CA ASP A 100 -14.59 -7.87 -20.38
C ASP A 100 -13.85 -8.81 -21.34
N ASP A 101 -14.26 -10.09 -21.41
CA ASP A 101 -13.58 -11.14 -22.18
C ASP A 101 -13.35 -10.72 -23.65
N GLU A 102 -14.17 -9.81 -24.17
CA GLU A 102 -14.04 -9.21 -25.51
C GLU A 102 -12.71 -8.45 -25.73
N GLU A 103 -12.14 -7.76 -24.73
CA GLU A 103 -10.87 -7.04 -24.91
C GLU A 103 -9.67 -7.99 -25.03
N THR A 104 -9.74 -9.14 -24.35
CA THR A 104 -8.69 -10.16 -24.41
C THR A 104 -8.69 -10.94 -25.72
N ASP A 105 -9.85 -11.17 -26.32
CA ASP A 105 -9.95 -11.84 -27.63
C ASP A 105 -9.38 -10.98 -28.75
N ILE A 106 -9.57 -9.66 -28.70
CA ILE A 106 -9.00 -8.73 -29.69
C ILE A 106 -7.46 -8.73 -29.65
N LEU A 107 -6.87 -8.81 -28.46
CA LEU A 107 -5.41 -8.80 -28.30
C LEU A 107 -4.73 -10.11 -28.71
N ASN A 108 -5.45 -11.23 -28.60
CA ASN A 108 -4.96 -12.54 -28.99
C ASN A 108 -5.30 -12.89 -30.45
N HIS A 109 -5.96 -11.99 -31.18
CA HIS A 109 -6.23 -12.22 -32.60
C HIS A 109 -4.92 -12.14 -33.39
N GLU A 110 -4.42 -13.31 -33.79
CA GLU A 110 -3.39 -13.42 -34.81
C GLU A 110 -4.05 -13.18 -36.18
N GLU A 111 -3.75 -12.04 -36.81
CA GLU A 111 -4.12 -11.76 -38.20
C GLU A 111 -2.86 -11.87 -39.08
N ASP A 112 -2.96 -12.60 -40.19
CA ASP A 112 -1.91 -12.58 -41.22
C ASP A 112 -1.85 -11.20 -41.86
N PHE A 113 -0.75 -10.47 -41.65
CA PHE A 113 -0.56 -9.14 -42.23
C PHE A 113 -0.55 -9.23 -43.76
N CYS A 114 -1.65 -8.83 -44.39
CA CYS A 114 -1.79 -8.74 -45.84
C CYS A 114 -1.98 -7.29 -46.25
N LEU A 115 -1.38 -6.88 -47.38
CA LEU A 115 -1.66 -5.57 -47.93
C LEU A 115 -3.14 -5.48 -48.37
N PRO A 116 -3.79 -4.31 -48.29
CA PRO A 116 -5.13 -4.12 -48.82
C PRO A 116 -5.21 -4.54 -50.29
N GLN A 117 -6.35 -5.10 -50.72
CA GLN A 117 -6.53 -5.62 -52.08
C GLN A 117 -6.22 -4.59 -53.18
N SER A 118 -6.39 -3.30 -52.89
CA SER A 118 -6.04 -2.18 -53.79
C SER A 118 -4.56 -2.14 -54.18
N TYR A 119 -3.64 -2.68 -53.36
CA TYR A 119 -2.22 -2.75 -53.69
C TYR A 119 -1.88 -3.83 -54.72
N PHE A 120 -2.78 -4.78 -54.95
CA PHE A 120 -2.60 -5.86 -55.91
C PHE A 120 -3.19 -5.55 -57.29
N VAL A 121 -4.06 -4.53 -57.38
CA VAL A 121 -4.57 -4.03 -58.66
C VAL A 121 -3.51 -3.12 -59.28
N LYS A 122 -2.53 -3.72 -59.95
CA LYS A 122 -1.71 -2.99 -60.92
C LYS A 122 -2.61 -2.69 -62.11
N GLU A 123 -2.92 -1.41 -62.32
CA GLU A 123 -3.40 -0.93 -63.62
C GLU A 123 -2.32 -1.29 -64.66
N GLU A 124 -2.59 -2.33 -65.45
CA GLU A 124 -1.78 -2.68 -66.61
C GLU A 124 -2.38 -1.92 -67.83
N PRO A 125 -1.58 -1.14 -68.58
CA PRO A 125 -2.04 -0.45 -69.79
C PRO A 125 -2.23 -1.39 -71.00
#